data_AF-A0A8S3YIT9-F1
#
_entry.id   AF-A0A8S3YIT9-F1
#
_cell.length_a   1.000
_cell.length_b   1.000
_cell.length_c   1.000
_cell.angle_alpha   90.00
_cell.angle_beta   90.00
_cell.angle_gamma   90.00
#
_symmetry.space_group_name_H-M   'P 1'
#
loop_
_entity.id
_entity.type
_entity.pdbx_description
1 polymer ?
#
loop_
_entity_poly.entity_id
_entity_poly.type
_entity_poly.pdbx_seq_one_letter_code
_entity_poly.pdbx_strand_id
1 'polypeptide(L)'
;QAFRLSQEEAKSSFGDDRMLIEKYIENPRHIEIQVLCDKHGNSLWLNERECSIQRRNQKVIEEAPSIFLDPETRRAMGEQACRLAEAVGYDSAGTVEFLVDKNRHFYFLEMNTRLQVEHPITEMITGVDLVHQMLRVAKGHHLLHQQPDIPVDGWAIECRVYAEDPYKNFGMPSIGRLSRYVEPTHLENTRCDSGIMEGSEISIFYDPMICKLVTYGRDRTSALSTMVKALDSYVIKGVTHNIPLLRDIITEDRFVRGDISTNYLPEVFPDGFKGKQLSVRENEELSALACAVYLKDQQRSRNFINQNRIPHVRDTKTSWSLNVLINKVRFHAKVSRIPDGYKVVIAGDVFEVKGNLSFISPLMDLTINGEQRLLQLSQRLGGGRYDVRYYGTVYPLTVMDDTAYHLSQYMLEKREPDTSSLVLAPMPGVLKSVTVGAGDMVAEHQEVCVLEAMKMQNSLVSAKIGKVKKVNYKMGDTVNEGDVIVVLE
;
A
#
# COMPACT_ATOMS: atom_id res chain seq x y z
N GLN A 1 -6.44 23.66 -37.59
CA GLN A 1 -5.14 23.20 -38.13
C GLN A 1 -4.89 21.74 -37.77
N ALA A 2 -4.91 21.36 -36.50
CA ALA A 2 -4.77 19.96 -36.06
C ALA A 2 -5.71 18.98 -36.77
N PHE A 3 -7.03 19.27 -36.83
CA PHE A 3 -8.00 18.41 -37.52
C PHE A 3 -7.64 18.09 -38.98
N ARG A 4 -7.22 19.10 -39.74
CA ARG A 4 -6.82 18.93 -41.15
C ARG A 4 -5.57 18.05 -41.28
N LEU A 5 -4.57 18.29 -40.43
CA LEU A 5 -3.32 17.52 -40.42
C LEU A 5 -3.59 16.04 -40.07
N SER A 6 -4.43 15.79 -39.06
CA SER A 6 -4.81 14.42 -38.70
C SER A 6 -5.60 13.71 -39.79
N GLN A 7 -6.46 14.42 -40.54
CA GLN A 7 -7.15 13.86 -41.71
C GLN A 7 -6.20 13.50 -42.85
N GLU A 8 -5.26 14.39 -43.18
CA GLU A 8 -4.25 14.15 -44.21
C GLU A 8 -3.36 12.96 -43.85
N GLU A 9 -2.94 12.88 -42.58
CA GLU A 9 -2.17 11.76 -42.04
C GLU A 9 -2.96 10.44 -42.08
N ALA A 10 -4.21 10.43 -41.59
CA ALA A 10 -5.06 9.24 -41.60
C ALA A 10 -5.33 8.74 -43.03
N LYS A 11 -5.59 9.65 -43.97
CA LYS A 11 -5.75 9.32 -45.39
C LYS A 11 -4.49 8.71 -46.00
N SER A 12 -3.32 9.24 -45.64
CA SER A 12 -2.04 8.74 -46.15
C SER A 12 -1.66 7.37 -45.57
N SER A 13 -1.93 7.14 -44.27
CA SER A 13 -1.52 5.94 -43.55
C SER A 13 -2.52 4.79 -43.67
N PHE A 14 -3.82 5.11 -43.75
CA PHE A 14 -4.91 4.14 -43.63
C PHE A 14 -5.92 4.20 -44.79
N GLY A 15 -5.79 5.15 -45.73
CA GLY A 15 -6.71 5.30 -46.86
C GLY A 15 -8.09 5.83 -46.47
N ASP A 16 -8.26 6.30 -45.23
CA ASP A 16 -9.54 6.75 -44.65
C ASP A 16 -9.32 8.06 -43.89
N ASP A 17 -10.12 9.09 -44.20
CA ASP A 17 -10.03 10.44 -43.61
C ASP A 17 -11.12 10.73 -42.57
N ARG A 18 -11.89 9.71 -42.19
CA ARG A 18 -12.86 9.80 -41.10
C ARG A 18 -12.14 10.04 -39.78
N MET A 19 -12.58 11.06 -39.06
CA MET A 19 -12.04 11.43 -37.75
C MET A 19 -13.05 11.14 -36.65
N LEU A 20 -12.57 10.63 -35.53
CA LEU A 20 -13.31 10.54 -34.28
C LEU A 20 -13.05 11.82 -33.47
N ILE A 21 -14.12 12.48 -33.03
CA ILE A 21 -14.04 13.62 -32.12
C ILE A 21 -14.67 13.19 -30.81
N GLU A 22 -13.85 13.11 -29.77
CA GLU A 22 -14.27 12.73 -28.44
C GLU A 22 -14.03 13.88 -27.46
N LYS A 23 -14.95 14.04 -26.51
CA LYS A 23 -14.77 15.02 -25.45
C LYS A 23 -13.68 14.53 -24.50
N TYR A 24 -12.54 15.18 -24.50
CA TYR A 24 -11.50 14.93 -23.52
C TYR A 24 -11.92 15.42 -22.12
N ILE A 25 -11.77 14.56 -21.12
CA ILE A 25 -12.05 14.88 -19.72
C ILE A 25 -10.71 15.14 -19.03
N GLU A 26 -10.44 16.40 -18.68
CA GLU A 26 -9.26 16.79 -17.93
C GLU A 26 -9.38 16.40 -16.45
N ASN A 27 -8.31 15.79 -15.90
CA ASN A 27 -8.20 15.36 -14.51
C ASN A 27 -9.45 14.61 -14.02
N PRO A 28 -9.84 13.51 -14.68
CA PRO A 28 -11.07 12.83 -14.36
C PRO A 28 -10.99 12.25 -12.95
N ARG A 29 -12.08 12.41 -12.20
CA ARG A 29 -12.35 11.71 -10.95
C ARG A 29 -13.27 10.55 -11.20
N HIS A 30 -12.94 9.39 -10.65
CA HIS A 30 -13.78 8.21 -10.73
C HIS A 30 -14.70 8.20 -9.51
N ILE A 31 -15.97 8.52 -9.73
CA ILE A 31 -16.98 8.62 -8.67
C ILE A 31 -18.15 7.74 -9.05
N GLU A 32 -18.57 6.88 -8.14
CA GLU A 32 -19.56 5.86 -8.40
C GLU A 32 -20.70 5.93 -7.39
N ILE A 33 -21.91 5.58 -7.82
CA ILE A 33 -23.11 5.56 -6.98
C ILE A 33 -23.48 4.12 -6.65
N GLN A 34 -23.64 3.83 -5.37
CA GLN A 34 -24.25 2.58 -4.93
C GLN A 34 -25.76 2.65 -5.14
N VAL A 35 -26.33 1.70 -5.87
CA VAL A 35 -27.78 1.54 -5.99
C VAL A 35 -28.24 0.24 -5.34
N LEU A 36 -29.47 0.25 -4.86
CA LEU A 36 -30.15 -0.91 -4.30
C LEU A 36 -31.61 -0.90 -4.77
N CYS A 37 -32.01 -1.98 -5.45
CA CYS A 37 -33.35 -2.12 -6.02
C CYS A 37 -34.04 -3.37 -5.48
N ASP A 38 -35.36 -3.47 -5.67
CA ASP A 38 -36.12 -4.69 -5.42
C ASP A 38 -37.05 -5.10 -6.57
N LYS A 39 -37.58 -6.32 -6.49
CA LYS A 39 -38.52 -6.88 -7.48
C LYS A 39 -39.90 -6.21 -7.48
N HIS A 40 -40.11 -5.20 -6.64
CA HIS A 40 -41.38 -4.48 -6.49
C HIS A 40 -41.32 -3.09 -7.13
N GLY A 41 -40.22 -2.76 -7.83
CA GLY A 41 -40.03 -1.49 -8.52
C GLY A 41 -39.50 -0.37 -7.63
N ASN A 42 -39.03 -0.67 -6.42
CA ASN A 42 -38.37 0.33 -5.58
C ASN A 42 -36.88 0.44 -5.94
N SER A 43 -36.34 1.66 -5.91
CA SER A 43 -34.92 1.95 -6.14
C SER A 43 -34.43 2.98 -5.11
N LEU A 44 -33.20 2.80 -4.62
CA LEU A 44 -32.52 3.71 -3.71
C LEU A 44 -31.08 3.90 -4.17
N TRP A 45 -30.54 5.10 -3.93
CA TRP A 45 -29.10 5.35 -4.02
C TRP A 45 -28.52 5.58 -2.62
N LEU A 46 -27.42 4.90 -2.33
CA LEU A 46 -26.75 4.85 -1.03
C LEU A 46 -25.48 5.71 -1.05
N ASN A 47 -25.62 6.94 -1.53
CA ASN A 47 -24.55 7.90 -1.76
C ASN A 47 -23.45 7.41 -2.72
N GLU A 48 -22.43 8.24 -2.90
CA GLU A 48 -21.30 8.00 -3.76
C GLU A 48 -20.06 7.48 -3.02
N ARG A 49 -19.18 6.85 -3.79
CA ARG A 49 -17.78 6.58 -3.43
C ARG A 49 -16.86 7.21 -4.45
N GLU A 50 -15.75 7.77 -4.00
CA GLU A 50 -14.67 8.23 -4.88
C GLU A 50 -13.54 7.21 -4.89
N CYS A 51 -13.24 6.68 -6.07
CA CYS A 51 -12.25 5.63 -6.32
C CYS A 51 -11.09 6.13 -7.21
N SER A 52 -10.85 7.44 -7.22
CA SER A 52 -9.86 8.09 -8.09
C SER A 52 -8.42 7.58 -7.86
N ILE A 53 -8.09 7.09 -6.66
CA ILE A 53 -6.76 6.56 -6.36
C ILE A 53 -6.65 5.12 -6.83
N GLN A 54 -6.13 4.96 -8.04
CA GLN A 54 -5.98 3.66 -8.70
C GLN A 54 -4.60 3.50 -9.36
N ARG A 55 -4.14 2.26 -9.50
CA ARG A 55 -2.92 1.86 -10.19
C ARG A 55 -3.27 0.95 -11.35
N ARG A 56 -2.98 1.34 -12.60
CA ARG A 56 -3.28 0.53 -13.80
C ARG A 56 -4.74 0.02 -13.80
N ASN A 57 -5.67 0.91 -13.46
CA ASN A 57 -7.12 0.63 -13.33
C ASN A 57 -7.51 -0.32 -12.16
N GLN A 58 -6.57 -0.65 -11.27
CA GLN A 58 -6.86 -1.34 -10.02
C GLN A 58 -7.04 -0.31 -8.92
N LYS A 59 -8.23 -0.26 -8.30
CA LYS A 59 -8.52 0.65 -7.18
C LYS A 59 -7.61 0.32 -5.98
N VAL A 60 -7.09 1.35 -5.32
CA VAL A 60 -6.12 1.22 -4.22
C VAL A 60 -6.68 1.83 -2.92
N ILE A 61 -7.26 3.03 -3.01
CA ILE A 61 -7.92 3.73 -1.91
C ILE A 61 -9.25 4.27 -2.40
N GLU A 62 -10.27 4.04 -1.59
CA GLU A 62 -11.64 4.49 -1.83
C GLU A 62 -12.14 5.29 -0.63
N GLU A 63 -13.00 6.28 -0.87
CA GLU A 63 -13.63 7.04 0.22
C GLU A 63 -15.10 7.34 -0.05
N ALA A 64 -15.89 7.43 1.03
CA ALA A 64 -17.28 7.83 0.98
C ALA A 64 -17.58 8.83 2.12
N PRO A 65 -18.27 9.95 1.85
CA PRO A 65 -18.63 10.47 0.53
C PRO A 65 -17.42 11.02 -0.25
N SER A 66 -17.64 11.56 -1.45
CA SER A 66 -16.63 12.32 -2.17
C SER A 66 -16.49 13.73 -1.59
N ILE A 67 -15.25 14.18 -1.37
CA ILE A 67 -14.94 15.57 -0.96
C ILE A 67 -15.22 16.58 -2.08
N PHE A 68 -15.26 16.11 -3.33
CA PHE A 68 -15.39 16.97 -4.50
C PHE A 68 -16.84 17.37 -4.78
N LEU A 69 -17.80 16.49 -4.50
CA LEU A 69 -19.22 16.70 -4.82
C LEU A 69 -19.94 17.59 -3.80
N ASP A 70 -20.74 18.52 -4.32
CA ASP A 70 -21.75 19.24 -3.53
C ASP A 70 -23.06 18.44 -3.43
N PRO A 71 -23.99 18.81 -2.52
CA PRO A 71 -25.25 18.10 -2.34
C PRO A 71 -26.16 18.07 -3.59
N GLU A 72 -26.06 19.08 -4.46
CA GLU A 72 -26.91 19.17 -5.66
C GLU A 72 -26.44 18.16 -6.71
N THR A 73 -25.15 18.16 -7.01
CA THR A 73 -24.52 17.23 -7.95
C THR A 73 -24.65 15.79 -7.46
N ARG A 74 -24.44 15.56 -6.15
CA ARG A 74 -24.62 14.24 -5.51
C ARG A 74 -26.03 13.71 -5.75
N ARG A 75 -27.07 14.54 -5.51
CA ARG A 75 -28.45 14.16 -5.76
C ARG A 75 -28.70 13.87 -7.24
N ALA A 76 -28.21 14.73 -8.14
CA ALA A 76 -28.38 14.54 -9.58
C ALA A 76 -27.78 13.22 -10.07
N MET A 77 -26.58 12.88 -9.62
CA MET A 77 -25.93 11.59 -9.91
C MET A 77 -26.74 10.42 -9.34
N GLY A 78 -27.18 10.53 -8.08
CA GLY A 78 -27.99 9.53 -7.40
C GLY A 78 -29.31 9.22 -8.11
N GLU A 79 -30.07 10.25 -8.44
CA GLU A 79 -31.34 10.14 -9.17
C GLU A 79 -31.14 9.55 -10.56
N GLN A 80 -30.09 9.96 -11.28
CA GLN A 80 -29.79 9.42 -12.60
C GLN A 80 -29.35 7.95 -12.54
N ALA A 81 -28.60 7.56 -11.51
CA ALA A 81 -28.21 6.18 -11.27
C ALA A 81 -29.42 5.28 -10.98
N CYS A 82 -30.36 5.72 -10.14
CA CYS A 82 -31.62 5.01 -9.90
C CYS A 82 -32.46 4.88 -11.18
N ARG A 83 -32.59 5.96 -11.97
CA ARG A 83 -33.30 5.91 -13.26
C ARG A 83 -32.70 4.90 -14.24
N LEU A 84 -31.37 4.79 -14.27
CA LEU A 84 -30.69 3.78 -15.07
C LEU A 84 -31.03 2.36 -14.57
N ALA A 85 -30.97 2.15 -13.25
CA ALA A 85 -31.28 0.85 -12.63
C ALA A 85 -32.73 0.43 -12.91
N GLU A 86 -33.69 1.35 -12.80
CA GLU A 86 -35.10 1.11 -13.14
C GLU A 86 -35.29 0.79 -14.63
N ALA A 87 -34.62 1.52 -15.52
CA ALA A 87 -34.74 1.34 -16.97
C ALA A 87 -34.28 -0.05 -17.44
N VAL A 88 -33.33 -0.67 -16.73
CA VAL A 88 -32.87 -2.04 -17.02
C VAL A 88 -33.57 -3.10 -16.18
N GLY A 89 -34.53 -2.71 -15.32
CA GLY A 89 -35.23 -3.62 -14.40
C GLY A 89 -34.29 -4.29 -13.41
N TYR A 90 -33.32 -3.53 -12.88
CA TYR A 90 -32.27 -4.05 -12.01
C TYR A 90 -32.83 -4.57 -10.68
N ASP A 91 -32.22 -5.64 -10.16
CA ASP A 91 -32.57 -6.30 -8.91
C ASP A 91 -31.30 -6.43 -8.04
N SER A 92 -31.46 -6.36 -6.71
CA SER A 92 -30.36 -6.39 -5.74
C SER A 92 -29.49 -5.12 -5.72
N ALA A 93 -28.26 -5.22 -5.20
CA ALA A 93 -27.30 -4.14 -5.14
C ALA A 93 -26.46 -4.06 -6.43
N GLY A 94 -26.17 -2.85 -6.88
CA GLY A 94 -25.34 -2.59 -8.07
C GLY A 94 -24.61 -1.26 -7.94
N THR A 95 -23.69 -0.98 -8.83
CA THR A 95 -22.96 0.30 -8.81
C THR A 95 -22.90 0.91 -10.19
N VAL A 96 -23.23 2.19 -10.27
CA VAL A 96 -23.15 2.98 -11.50
C VAL A 96 -21.91 3.85 -11.42
N GLU A 97 -20.97 3.63 -12.34
CA GLU A 97 -19.68 4.33 -12.35
C GLU A 97 -19.75 5.56 -13.25
N PHE A 98 -19.25 6.68 -12.74
CA PHE A 98 -19.16 7.93 -13.48
C PHE A 98 -17.72 8.45 -13.53
N LEU A 99 -17.42 9.18 -14.61
CA LEU A 99 -16.28 10.09 -14.68
C LEU A 99 -16.77 11.51 -14.43
N VAL A 100 -16.17 12.20 -13.47
CA VAL A 100 -16.52 13.57 -13.10
C VAL A 100 -15.37 14.50 -13.47
N ASP A 101 -15.69 15.56 -14.22
CA ASP A 101 -14.73 16.58 -14.65
C ASP A 101 -14.51 17.66 -13.57
N LYS A 102 -13.51 18.53 -13.78
CA LYS A 102 -13.17 19.63 -12.86
C LYS A 102 -14.31 20.63 -12.58
N ASN A 103 -15.33 20.68 -13.44
CA ASN A 103 -16.50 21.55 -13.30
C ASN A 103 -17.72 20.79 -12.73
N ARG A 104 -17.53 19.57 -12.21
CA ARG A 104 -18.58 18.69 -11.68
C ARG A 104 -19.60 18.21 -12.73
N HIS A 105 -19.28 18.29 -14.01
CA HIS A 105 -20.08 17.53 -14.98
C HIS A 105 -19.69 16.06 -14.88
N PHE A 106 -20.69 15.19 -14.83
CA PHE A 106 -20.52 13.77 -14.69
C PHE A 106 -20.99 13.04 -15.95
N TYR A 107 -20.28 11.97 -16.31
CA TYR A 107 -20.55 11.15 -17.49
C TYR A 107 -20.58 9.69 -17.07
N PHE A 108 -21.55 8.95 -17.59
CA PHE A 108 -21.68 7.52 -17.33
C PHE A 108 -20.54 6.75 -18.00
N LEU A 109 -19.90 5.85 -17.26
CA LEU A 109 -18.89 4.94 -17.78
C LEU A 109 -19.51 3.55 -18.00
N GLU A 110 -19.92 2.90 -16.91
CA GLU A 110 -20.59 1.60 -16.96
C GLU A 110 -21.42 1.33 -15.69
N MET A 111 -22.17 0.23 -15.67
CA MET A 111 -22.84 -0.26 -14.47
C MET A 111 -22.33 -1.66 -14.14
N ASN A 112 -21.83 -1.82 -12.91
CA ASN A 112 -21.40 -3.10 -12.37
C ASN A 112 -22.56 -3.81 -11.69
N THR A 113 -22.97 -4.94 -12.27
CA THR A 113 -24.17 -5.69 -11.85
C THR A 113 -23.87 -6.70 -10.72
N ARG A 114 -23.18 -6.23 -9.68
CA ARG A 114 -22.75 -7.03 -8.53
C ARG A 114 -22.45 -6.12 -7.33
N LEU A 115 -22.24 -6.73 -6.16
CA LEU A 115 -21.65 -6.03 -5.02
C LEU A 115 -20.23 -5.57 -5.37
N GLN A 116 -19.90 -4.32 -5.06
CA GLN A 116 -18.55 -3.80 -5.20
C GLN A 116 -17.66 -4.20 -4.03
N VAL A 117 -16.35 -4.25 -4.26
CA VAL A 117 -15.38 -4.67 -3.22
C VAL A 117 -15.38 -3.64 -2.09
N GLU A 118 -15.37 -2.37 -2.48
CA GLU A 118 -15.39 -1.12 -1.73
C GLU A 118 -16.77 -0.74 -1.16
N HIS A 119 -17.72 -1.66 -1.12
CA HIS A 119 -19.01 -1.42 -0.47
C HIS A 119 -18.95 -1.09 1.04
N PRO A 120 -17.95 -1.54 1.85
CA PRO A 120 -17.91 -1.24 3.28
C PRO A 120 -17.95 0.24 3.61
N ILE A 121 -17.30 1.10 2.82
CA ILE A 121 -17.33 2.56 3.06
C ILE A 121 -18.72 3.16 2.88
N THR A 122 -19.55 2.61 2.00
CA THR A 122 -20.97 2.95 1.92
C THR A 122 -21.71 2.51 3.18
N GLU A 123 -21.48 1.29 3.65
CA GLU A 123 -22.14 0.77 4.86
C GLU A 123 -21.80 1.61 6.10
N MET A 124 -20.54 2.07 6.21
CA MET A 124 -20.08 2.85 7.37
C MET A 124 -20.67 4.25 7.46
N ILE A 125 -21.09 4.87 6.35
CA ILE A 125 -21.73 6.20 6.38
C ILE A 125 -23.26 6.17 6.30
N THR A 126 -23.82 5.05 5.87
CA THR A 126 -25.28 4.88 5.72
C THR A 126 -25.91 4.06 6.84
N GLY A 127 -25.14 3.19 7.50
CA GLY A 127 -25.66 2.21 8.46
C GLY A 127 -26.41 1.05 7.80
N VAL A 128 -26.36 0.93 6.47
CA VAL A 128 -27.05 -0.12 5.72
C VAL A 128 -26.09 -1.28 5.44
N ASP A 129 -26.41 -2.46 5.96
CA ASP A 129 -25.76 -3.72 5.56
C ASP A 129 -26.28 -4.14 4.17
N LEU A 130 -25.42 -4.00 3.16
CA LEU A 130 -25.76 -4.26 1.77
C LEU A 130 -25.99 -5.74 1.53
N VAL A 131 -25.17 -6.61 2.10
CA VAL A 131 -25.30 -8.07 1.94
C VAL A 131 -26.63 -8.55 2.54
N HIS A 132 -27.02 -8.02 3.69
CA HIS A 132 -28.32 -8.29 4.30
C HIS A 132 -29.46 -7.85 3.39
N GLN A 133 -29.44 -6.63 2.82
CA GLN A 133 -30.47 -6.18 1.88
C GLN A 133 -30.51 -7.04 0.61
N MET A 134 -29.35 -7.40 0.06
CA MET A 134 -29.26 -8.27 -1.12
C MET A 134 -29.96 -9.61 -0.87
N LEU A 135 -29.74 -10.25 0.28
CA LEU A 135 -30.41 -11.50 0.66
C LEU A 135 -31.92 -11.32 0.83
N ARG A 136 -32.36 -10.22 1.46
CA ARG A 136 -33.78 -9.91 1.65
C ARG A 136 -34.51 -9.75 0.31
N VAL A 137 -33.96 -8.93 -0.56
CA VAL A 137 -34.55 -8.64 -1.87
C VAL A 137 -34.53 -9.89 -2.75
N ALA A 138 -33.45 -10.68 -2.72
CA ALA A 138 -33.39 -11.95 -3.46
C ALA A 138 -34.53 -12.90 -3.06
N LYS A 139 -34.94 -12.87 -1.78
CA LYS A 139 -36.09 -13.63 -1.24
C LYS A 139 -37.46 -13.02 -1.62
N GLY A 140 -37.51 -11.85 -2.23
CA GLY A 140 -38.73 -11.16 -2.65
C GLY A 140 -39.28 -10.19 -1.61
N HIS A 141 -38.51 -9.80 -0.60
CA HIS A 141 -38.93 -8.74 0.32
C HIS A 141 -38.75 -7.35 -0.30
N HIS A 142 -39.56 -6.39 0.16
CA HIS A 142 -39.36 -4.98 -0.12
C HIS A 142 -38.11 -4.43 0.59
N LEU A 143 -37.56 -3.35 0.05
CA LEU A 143 -36.52 -2.55 0.72
C LEU A 143 -37.00 -2.07 2.10
N LEU A 144 -36.10 -2.10 3.09
CA LEU A 144 -36.42 -1.65 4.46
C LEU A 144 -36.46 -0.13 4.61
N HIS A 145 -35.79 0.58 3.70
CA HIS A 145 -35.56 2.02 3.79
C HIS A 145 -36.21 2.72 2.60
N GLN A 146 -36.47 4.01 2.76
CA GLN A 146 -36.81 4.93 1.69
C GLN A 146 -35.67 5.92 1.48
N GLN A 147 -35.65 6.66 0.37
CA GLN A 147 -34.56 7.59 0.07
C GLN A 147 -34.29 8.64 1.18
N PRO A 148 -35.31 9.21 1.85
CA PRO A 148 -35.10 10.13 2.98
C PRO A 148 -34.46 9.48 4.21
N ASP A 149 -34.49 8.15 4.33
CA ASP A 149 -33.92 7.42 5.47
C ASP A 149 -32.41 7.18 5.32
N ILE A 150 -31.82 7.49 4.16
CA ILE A 150 -30.41 7.23 3.85
C ILE A 150 -29.58 8.47 4.21
N PRO A 151 -28.81 8.45 5.33
CA PRO A 151 -28.01 9.59 5.74
C PRO A 151 -26.68 9.66 4.97
N VAL A 152 -26.00 10.80 5.13
CA VAL A 152 -24.54 10.91 4.96
C VAL A 152 -23.98 11.18 6.36
N ASP A 153 -23.73 10.12 7.12
CA ASP A 153 -23.23 10.24 8.50
C ASP A 153 -21.71 10.01 8.55
N GLY A 154 -20.97 11.10 8.71
CA GLY A 154 -19.52 11.07 8.81
C GLY A 154 -18.79 10.79 7.49
N TRP A 155 -17.65 10.10 7.60
CA TRP A 155 -16.75 9.77 6.49
C TRP A 155 -16.14 8.39 6.71
N ALA A 156 -15.93 7.67 5.63
CA ALA A 156 -15.26 6.38 5.63
C ALA A 156 -14.20 6.31 4.53
N ILE A 157 -13.10 5.63 4.81
CA ILE A 157 -11.97 5.43 3.90
C ILE A 157 -11.60 3.95 3.94
N GLU A 158 -11.43 3.36 2.77
CA GLU A 158 -10.96 2.00 2.58
C GLU A 158 -9.58 2.02 1.92
N CYS A 159 -8.68 1.19 2.43
CA CYS A 159 -7.40 0.89 1.81
C CYS A 159 -7.36 -0.61 1.49
N ARG A 160 -7.10 -0.94 0.22
CA ARG A 160 -6.85 -2.33 -0.17
C ARG A 160 -5.43 -2.73 0.18
N VAL A 161 -5.29 -3.54 1.22
CA VAL A 161 -3.99 -4.10 1.60
C VAL A 161 -3.71 -5.29 0.71
N TYR A 162 -2.70 -5.14 -0.15
CA TYR A 162 -2.27 -6.13 -1.14
C TYR A 162 -0.92 -6.73 -0.75
N ALA A 163 -0.77 -8.04 -1.02
CA ALA A 163 0.51 -8.73 -1.03
C ALA A 163 1.29 -8.34 -2.30
N GLU A 164 1.79 -7.11 -2.31
CA GLU A 164 2.47 -6.50 -3.44
C GLU A 164 3.64 -5.64 -2.96
N ASP A 165 4.71 -5.56 -3.75
CA ASP A 165 5.89 -4.75 -3.47
C ASP A 165 5.78 -3.35 -4.11
N PRO A 166 5.45 -2.30 -3.32
CA PRO A 166 5.25 -0.97 -3.88
C PRO A 166 6.54 -0.37 -4.45
N TYR A 167 7.72 -0.83 -4.01
CA TYR A 167 9.02 -0.34 -4.49
C TYR A 167 9.36 -0.85 -5.90
N LYS A 168 8.68 -1.92 -6.36
CA LYS A 168 8.86 -2.50 -7.69
C LYS A 168 7.61 -2.23 -8.54
N ASN A 169 7.70 -1.25 -9.45
CA ASN A 169 6.64 -0.91 -10.41
C ASN A 169 5.25 -0.68 -9.76
N PHE A 170 5.21 -0.10 -8.57
CA PHE A 170 4.00 0.18 -7.78
C PHE A 170 3.21 -1.04 -7.30
N GLY A 171 3.80 -2.23 -7.24
CA GLY A 171 3.18 -3.39 -6.59
C GLY A 171 3.26 -4.67 -7.42
N MET A 172 4.49 -5.09 -7.66
CA MET A 172 4.75 -6.45 -8.12
C MET A 172 4.22 -7.45 -7.07
N PRO A 173 3.40 -8.44 -7.44
CA PRO A 173 2.82 -9.34 -6.46
C PRO A 173 3.85 -10.14 -5.66
N SER A 174 3.53 -10.40 -4.39
CA SER A 174 4.32 -11.16 -3.44
C SER A 174 3.52 -12.39 -3.02
N ILE A 175 4.14 -13.55 -3.13
CA ILE A 175 3.57 -14.80 -2.61
C ILE A 175 4.32 -15.26 -1.37
N GLY A 176 3.72 -16.18 -0.64
CA GLY A 176 4.36 -16.85 0.49
C GLY A 176 3.46 -16.94 1.72
N ARG A 177 4.05 -17.48 2.80
CA ARG A 177 3.35 -17.73 4.05
C ARG A 177 3.40 -16.53 4.98
N LEU A 178 2.25 -16.16 5.55
CA LEU A 178 2.15 -15.14 6.59
C LEU A 178 2.70 -15.69 7.90
N SER A 179 3.96 -15.37 8.21
CA SER A 179 4.63 -15.80 9.45
C SER A 179 4.16 -15.03 10.68
N ARG A 180 3.69 -13.80 10.49
CA ARG A 180 3.02 -13.00 11.52
C ARG A 180 1.93 -12.17 10.86
N TYR A 181 0.74 -12.16 11.44
CA TYR A 181 -0.40 -11.38 10.94
C TYR A 181 -1.23 -10.86 12.11
N VAL A 182 -1.21 -9.55 12.32
CA VAL A 182 -1.98 -8.88 13.37
C VAL A 182 -2.68 -7.68 12.77
N GLU A 183 -4.01 -7.76 12.69
CA GLU A 183 -4.87 -6.68 12.22
C GLU A 183 -5.02 -5.58 13.27
N PRO A 184 -5.24 -4.32 12.85
CA PRO A 184 -5.40 -3.19 13.74
C PRO A 184 -6.79 -3.08 14.41
N THR A 185 -7.47 -4.21 14.67
CA THR A 185 -8.84 -4.25 15.21
C THR A 185 -8.98 -3.80 16.67
N HIS A 186 -7.86 -3.55 17.34
CA HIS A 186 -7.81 -2.95 18.68
C HIS A 186 -8.10 -1.44 18.67
N LEU A 187 -8.09 -0.80 17.49
CA LEU A 187 -8.44 0.60 17.32
C LEU A 187 -9.95 0.75 17.11
N GLU A 188 -10.55 1.72 17.81
CA GLU A 188 -11.94 2.11 17.56
C GLU A 188 -12.11 2.64 16.12
N ASN A 189 -13.32 2.52 15.59
CA ASN A 189 -13.68 2.96 14.23
C ASN A 189 -12.81 2.36 13.11
N THR A 190 -12.34 1.13 13.32
CA THR A 190 -11.57 0.34 12.36
C THR A 190 -12.28 -0.96 12.08
N ARG A 191 -12.49 -1.28 10.79
CA ARG A 191 -13.07 -2.53 10.30
C ARG A 191 -12.06 -3.20 9.37
N CYS A 192 -11.84 -4.49 9.55
CA CYS A 192 -10.98 -5.30 8.70
C CYS A 192 -11.82 -6.41 8.08
N ASP A 193 -11.98 -6.38 6.75
CA ASP A 193 -12.59 -7.48 6.01
C ASP A 193 -11.45 -8.29 5.37
N SER A 194 -11.05 -9.40 6.02
CA SER A 194 -9.98 -10.29 5.57
C SER A 194 -10.49 -11.71 5.30
N GLY A 195 -9.84 -12.40 4.36
CA GLY A 195 -10.11 -13.81 4.02
C GLY A 195 -9.01 -14.76 4.48
N ILE A 196 -8.12 -14.30 5.36
CA ILE A 196 -6.86 -14.95 5.72
C ILE A 196 -6.56 -14.78 7.22
N MET A 197 -5.63 -15.57 7.73
CA MET A 197 -5.15 -15.50 9.11
C MET A 197 -3.64 -15.76 9.23
N GLU A 198 -3.05 -15.53 10.40
CA GLU A 198 -1.65 -15.88 10.67
C GLU A 198 -1.38 -17.36 10.31
N GLY A 199 -0.34 -17.60 9.53
CA GLY A 199 0.03 -18.92 9.02
C GLY A 199 -0.57 -19.28 7.64
N SER A 200 -1.49 -18.48 7.10
CA SER A 200 -2.05 -18.67 5.74
C SER A 200 -0.99 -18.45 4.66
N GLU A 201 -1.24 -19.00 3.48
CA GLU A 201 -0.36 -18.88 2.30
C GLU A 201 -1.03 -18.04 1.20
N ILE A 202 -0.34 -16.99 0.75
CA ILE A 202 -0.73 -16.22 -0.42
C ILE A 202 -0.22 -16.97 -1.65
N SER A 203 -1.13 -17.62 -2.37
CA SER A 203 -0.79 -18.44 -3.55
C SER A 203 -0.88 -17.64 -4.85
N ILE A 204 -0.19 -18.10 -5.90
CA ILE A 204 -0.24 -17.52 -7.25
C ILE A 204 -1.61 -17.59 -7.94
N PHE A 205 -2.53 -18.43 -7.43
CA PHE A 205 -3.78 -18.79 -8.12
C PHE A 205 -4.92 -17.79 -7.88
N TYR A 206 -4.79 -16.91 -6.89
CA TYR A 206 -5.83 -15.98 -6.46
C TYR A 206 -5.34 -14.54 -6.50
N ASP A 207 -6.27 -13.62 -6.21
CA ASP A 207 -5.99 -12.19 -6.09
C ASP A 207 -5.07 -11.90 -4.87
N PRO A 208 -4.15 -10.92 -4.95
CA PRO A 208 -3.20 -10.63 -3.86
C PRO A 208 -3.80 -9.90 -2.67
N MET A 209 -5.12 -9.61 -2.65
CA MET A 209 -5.73 -8.86 -1.56
C MET A 209 -5.67 -9.65 -0.26
N ILE A 210 -5.03 -9.03 0.73
CA ILE A 210 -4.90 -9.54 2.10
C ILE A 210 -6.15 -9.13 2.90
N CYS A 211 -6.51 -7.85 2.82
CA CYS A 211 -7.54 -7.27 3.67
C CYS A 211 -8.05 -5.96 3.06
N LYS A 212 -9.34 -5.68 3.21
CA LYS A 212 -9.88 -4.33 3.08
C LYS A 212 -9.84 -3.67 4.46
N LEU A 213 -8.95 -2.70 4.62
CA LEU A 213 -8.82 -1.95 5.85
C LEU A 213 -9.69 -0.70 5.75
N VAL A 214 -10.75 -0.65 6.55
CA VAL A 214 -11.73 0.43 6.54
C VAL A 214 -11.63 1.20 7.84
N THR A 215 -11.60 2.52 7.76
CA THR A 215 -11.72 3.41 8.92
C THR A 215 -12.79 4.44 8.69
N TYR A 216 -13.49 4.82 9.74
CA TYR A 216 -14.58 5.77 9.65
C TYR A 216 -14.57 6.74 10.84
N GLY A 217 -15.34 7.82 10.74
CA GLY A 217 -15.44 8.81 11.80
C GLY A 217 -16.39 9.94 11.43
N ARG A 218 -16.56 10.89 12.35
CA ARG A 218 -17.50 12.02 12.19
C ARG A 218 -17.14 12.97 11.04
N ASP A 219 -15.87 12.99 10.64
CA ASP A 219 -15.32 13.86 9.60
C ASP A 219 -14.14 13.17 8.90
N ARG A 220 -13.81 13.61 7.68
CA ARG A 220 -12.73 13.03 6.86
C ARG A 220 -11.39 12.99 7.61
N THR A 221 -11.06 14.06 8.33
CA THR A 221 -9.81 14.17 9.10
C THR A 221 -9.72 13.10 10.20
N SER A 222 -10.82 12.83 10.89
CA SER A 222 -10.89 11.79 11.93
C SER A 222 -10.71 10.39 11.34
N ALA A 223 -11.34 10.10 10.18
CA ALA A 223 -11.16 8.84 9.47
C ALA A 223 -9.70 8.66 9.01
N LEU A 224 -9.09 9.70 8.40
CA LEU A 224 -7.67 9.69 8.01
C LEU A 224 -6.73 9.46 9.18
N SER A 225 -6.97 10.14 10.31
CA SER A 225 -6.16 10.00 11.53
C SER A 225 -6.20 8.57 12.09
N THR A 226 -7.37 7.94 12.05
CA THR A 226 -7.53 6.52 12.40
C THR A 226 -6.81 5.63 11.39
N MET A 227 -6.95 5.89 10.09
CA MET A 227 -6.26 5.11 9.03
C MET A 227 -4.74 5.14 9.19
N VAL A 228 -4.17 6.31 9.52
CA VAL A 228 -2.75 6.46 9.84
C VAL A 228 -2.31 5.49 10.94
N LYS A 229 -3.03 5.48 12.06
CA LYS A 229 -2.73 4.60 13.20
C LYS A 229 -2.96 3.12 12.86
N ALA A 230 -4.00 2.83 12.07
CA ALA A 230 -4.33 1.48 11.66
C ALA A 230 -3.23 0.89 10.76
N LEU A 231 -2.77 1.65 9.76
CA LEU A 231 -1.66 1.25 8.89
C LEU A 231 -0.33 1.12 9.64
N ASP A 232 -0.03 2.02 10.58
CA ASP A 232 1.19 1.94 11.40
C ASP A 232 1.18 0.73 12.36
N SER A 233 0.00 0.30 12.82
CA SER A 233 -0.17 -0.85 13.73
C SER A 233 -0.40 -2.19 13.03
N TYR A 234 -0.60 -2.20 11.71
CA TYR A 234 -0.82 -3.42 10.96
C TYR A 234 0.50 -4.23 10.83
N VAL A 235 0.52 -5.42 11.42
CA VAL A 235 1.65 -6.35 11.35
C VAL A 235 1.42 -7.40 10.29
N ILE A 236 2.24 -7.37 9.24
CA ILE A 236 2.29 -8.42 8.21
C ILE A 236 3.76 -8.81 8.02
N LYS A 237 4.08 -10.09 8.22
CA LYS A 237 5.42 -10.65 7.97
C LYS A 237 5.34 -11.91 7.13
N GLY A 238 6.34 -12.12 6.27
CA GLY A 238 6.48 -13.31 5.42
C GLY A 238 6.19 -13.05 3.95
N VAL A 239 5.47 -11.97 3.64
CA VAL A 239 5.27 -11.46 2.28
C VAL A 239 5.55 -9.96 2.26
N THR A 240 5.93 -9.43 1.09
CA THR A 240 5.94 -7.98 0.85
C THR A 240 4.51 -7.50 0.65
N HIS A 241 4.23 -6.25 1.04
CA HIS A 241 2.88 -5.70 1.00
C HIS A 241 2.89 -4.18 0.79
N ASN A 242 1.76 -3.62 0.32
CA ASN A 242 1.64 -2.23 -0.10
C ASN A 242 1.37 -1.21 1.02
N ILE A 243 1.25 -1.61 2.30
CA ILE A 243 1.07 -0.69 3.46
C ILE A 243 1.97 0.55 3.42
N PRO A 244 3.28 0.48 3.10
CA PRO A 244 4.11 1.67 3.06
C PRO A 244 3.58 2.73 2.08
N LEU A 245 3.11 2.31 0.90
CA LEU A 245 2.53 3.20 -0.11
C LEU A 245 1.19 3.78 0.38
N LEU A 246 0.30 2.94 0.89
CA LEU A 246 -0.99 3.37 1.45
C LEU A 246 -0.78 4.42 2.54
N ARG A 247 0.15 4.15 3.46
CA ARG A 247 0.46 5.02 4.60
C ARG A 247 1.00 6.38 4.16
N ASP A 248 1.79 6.42 3.09
CA ASP A 248 2.34 7.66 2.54
C ASP A 248 1.25 8.48 1.84
N ILE A 249 0.42 7.85 1.00
CA ILE A 249 -0.72 8.50 0.31
C ILE A 249 -1.70 9.13 1.32
N ILE A 250 -2.08 8.40 2.37
CA ILE A 250 -3.04 8.89 3.39
C ILE A 250 -2.55 10.18 4.07
N THR A 251 -1.23 10.44 4.09
CA THR A 251 -0.64 11.66 4.67
C THR A 251 -0.10 12.65 3.66
N GLU A 252 -0.24 12.38 2.36
CA GLU A 252 0.24 13.29 1.33
C GLU A 252 -0.70 14.49 1.15
N ASP A 253 -0.13 15.68 0.95
CA ASP A 253 -0.84 16.96 1.01
C ASP A 253 -1.97 17.09 -0.04
N ARG A 254 -1.79 16.59 -1.26
CA ARG A 254 -2.85 16.61 -2.29
C ARG A 254 -3.99 15.67 -1.89
N PHE A 255 -3.69 14.46 -1.41
CA PHE A 255 -4.72 13.53 -0.94
C PHE A 255 -5.49 14.07 0.27
N VAL A 256 -4.80 14.67 1.25
CA VAL A 256 -5.42 15.28 2.44
C VAL A 256 -6.33 16.46 2.06
N ARG A 257 -5.93 17.29 1.08
CA ARG A 257 -6.77 18.37 0.55
C ARG A 257 -7.87 17.91 -0.40
N GLY A 258 -7.84 16.65 -0.82
CA GLY A 258 -8.78 16.09 -1.79
C GLY A 258 -8.49 16.52 -3.24
N ASP A 259 -7.31 17.05 -3.55
CA ASP A 259 -6.87 17.42 -4.90
C ASP A 259 -6.31 16.21 -5.65
N ILE A 260 -7.21 15.30 -6.02
CA ILE A 260 -6.88 14.01 -6.61
C ILE A 260 -7.53 13.84 -7.98
N SER A 261 -6.95 12.97 -8.79
CA SER A 261 -7.45 12.53 -10.09
C SER A 261 -7.06 11.08 -10.31
N THR A 262 -7.58 10.46 -11.36
CA THR A 262 -7.15 9.12 -11.81
C THR A 262 -5.67 9.03 -12.21
N ASN A 263 -4.98 10.18 -12.38
CA ASN A 263 -3.54 10.28 -12.64
C ASN A 263 -2.70 10.56 -11.38
N TYR A 264 -3.30 10.48 -10.19
CA TYR A 264 -2.64 10.88 -8.94
C TYR A 264 -1.29 10.18 -8.69
N LEU A 265 -1.23 8.84 -8.80
CA LEU A 265 -0.01 8.09 -8.51
C LEU A 265 1.19 8.48 -9.38
N PRO A 266 1.10 8.51 -10.73
CA PRO A 266 2.23 8.94 -11.56
C PRO A 266 2.60 10.42 -11.39
N GLU A 267 1.66 11.28 -10.98
CA GLU A 267 1.96 12.70 -10.70
C GLU A 267 2.71 12.90 -9.38
N VAL A 268 2.31 12.17 -8.33
CA VAL A 268 2.92 12.29 -6.99
C VAL A 268 4.21 11.47 -6.87
N PHE A 269 4.28 10.35 -7.57
CA PHE A 269 5.41 9.42 -7.55
C PHE A 269 5.94 9.15 -8.98
N PRO A 270 6.47 10.17 -9.70
CA PRO A 270 6.88 10.02 -11.09
C PRO A 270 8.01 8.99 -11.30
N ASP A 271 8.90 8.86 -10.31
CA ASP A 271 10.03 7.92 -10.34
C ASP A 271 9.75 6.60 -9.61
N GLY A 272 8.49 6.26 -9.36
CA GLY A 272 8.15 5.14 -8.49
C GLY A 272 8.09 5.51 -7.01
N PHE A 273 7.52 4.61 -6.21
CA PHE A 273 7.49 4.76 -4.74
C PHE A 273 8.85 4.39 -4.13
N LYS A 274 9.46 5.34 -3.42
CA LYS A 274 10.78 5.19 -2.80
C LYS A 274 10.74 5.05 -1.27
N GLY A 275 9.55 4.84 -0.70
CA GLY A 275 9.34 4.90 0.74
C GLY A 275 9.25 6.33 1.27
N LYS A 276 8.72 6.46 2.49
CA LYS A 276 8.69 7.75 3.19
C LYS A 276 10.11 8.29 3.32
N GLN A 277 10.32 9.52 2.87
CA GLN A 277 11.57 10.24 3.12
C GLN A 277 11.43 11.00 4.43
N LEU A 278 12.23 10.63 5.43
CA LEU A 278 12.25 11.30 6.73
C LEU A 278 12.96 12.65 6.61
N SER A 279 12.39 13.68 7.23
CA SER A 279 13.05 14.93 7.52
C SER A 279 14.23 14.73 8.48
N VAL A 280 15.08 15.75 8.64
CA VAL A 280 16.22 15.69 9.58
C VAL A 280 15.73 15.36 10.99
N ARG A 281 14.69 16.05 11.46
CA ARG A 281 14.10 15.84 12.78
C ARG A 281 13.52 14.44 12.95
N GLU A 282 12.83 13.91 11.95
CA GLU A 282 12.27 12.54 12.01
C GLU A 282 13.39 11.48 12.02
N ASN A 283 14.51 11.70 11.33
CA ASN A 283 15.67 10.83 11.42
C ASN A 283 16.32 10.86 12.81
N GLU A 284 16.36 12.03 13.46
CA GLU A 284 16.84 12.17 14.84
C GLU A 284 15.89 11.49 15.84
N GLU A 285 14.57 11.63 15.66
CA GLU A 285 13.54 10.91 16.42
C GLU A 285 13.70 9.40 16.27
N LEU A 286 13.81 8.89 15.04
CA LEU A 286 14.05 7.47 14.78
C LEU A 286 15.38 6.98 15.37
N SER A 287 16.42 7.81 15.32
CA SER A 287 17.72 7.50 15.93
C SER A 287 17.62 7.38 17.45
N ALA A 288 16.86 8.26 18.10
CA ALA A 288 16.61 8.19 19.54
C ALA A 288 15.85 6.90 19.93
N LEU A 289 14.82 6.54 19.16
CA LEU A 289 14.10 5.27 19.34
C LEU A 289 15.02 4.06 19.15
N ALA A 290 15.86 4.08 18.11
CA ALA A 290 16.82 3.01 17.83
C ALA A 290 17.84 2.83 18.96
N CYS A 291 18.32 3.91 19.58
CA CYS A 291 19.17 3.84 20.77
C CYS A 291 18.46 3.12 21.93
N ALA A 292 17.19 3.43 22.19
CA ALA A 292 16.41 2.79 23.25
C ALA A 292 16.20 1.29 22.98
N VAL A 293 15.87 0.92 21.74
CA VAL A 293 15.75 -0.47 21.28
C VAL A 293 17.06 -1.23 21.46
N TYR A 294 18.18 -0.67 20.97
CA TYR A 294 19.50 -1.29 21.09
C TYR A 294 19.91 -1.52 22.55
N LEU A 295 19.77 -0.50 23.41
CA LEU A 295 20.15 -0.64 24.82
C LEU A 295 19.29 -1.68 25.55
N LYS A 296 17.99 -1.74 25.25
CA LYS A 296 17.12 -2.80 25.78
C LYS A 296 17.56 -4.19 25.32
N ASP A 297 17.97 -4.33 24.07
CA ASP A 297 18.47 -5.58 23.52
C ASP A 297 19.79 -6.03 24.17
N GLN A 298 20.72 -5.09 24.36
CA GLN A 298 21.97 -5.33 25.07
C GLN A 298 21.75 -5.73 26.53
N GLN A 299 20.86 -5.03 27.25
CA GLN A 299 20.50 -5.39 28.63
C GLN A 299 19.89 -6.79 28.72
N ARG A 300 18.97 -7.12 27.80
CA ARG A 300 18.37 -8.46 27.75
C ARG A 300 19.43 -9.53 27.48
N SER A 301 20.36 -9.28 26.56
CA SER A 301 21.41 -10.23 26.19
C SER A 301 22.42 -10.51 27.32
N ARG A 302 22.50 -9.62 28.31
CA ARG A 302 23.36 -9.75 29.50
C ARG A 302 22.66 -10.44 30.69
N ASN A 303 21.32 -10.53 30.67
CA ASN A 303 20.54 -11.12 31.75
C ASN A 303 20.26 -12.61 31.47
N PHE A 304 21.09 -13.48 32.04
CA PHE A 304 20.92 -14.94 31.95
C PHE A 304 20.03 -15.45 33.10
N ILE A 305 18.81 -15.89 32.79
CA ILE A 305 17.81 -16.28 33.81
C ILE A 305 18.15 -17.64 34.48
N ASN A 306 18.99 -18.48 33.85
CA ASN A 306 19.19 -19.88 34.24
C ASN A 306 20.67 -20.31 34.42
N GLN A 307 21.61 -19.38 34.67
CA GLN A 307 23.02 -19.74 34.86
C GLN A 307 23.67 -19.03 36.05
N ASN A 308 24.15 -19.83 37.01
CA ASN A 308 24.92 -19.36 38.18
C ASN A 308 26.44 -19.37 37.95
N ARG A 309 26.91 -19.82 36.77
CA ARG A 309 28.35 -19.94 36.45
C ARG A 309 29.03 -18.62 36.16
N ILE A 310 28.28 -17.62 35.71
CA ILE A 310 28.78 -16.27 35.47
C ILE A 310 28.11 -15.37 36.52
N PRO A 311 28.87 -14.73 37.43
CA PRO A 311 28.28 -13.81 38.39
C PRO A 311 27.51 -12.73 37.64
N HIS A 312 26.27 -12.49 38.05
CA HIS A 312 25.45 -11.44 37.49
C HIS A 312 26.11 -10.09 37.80
N VAL A 313 26.86 -9.54 36.84
CA VAL A 313 27.36 -8.17 36.95
C VAL A 313 26.13 -7.28 36.83
N ARG A 314 25.78 -6.53 37.89
CA ARG A 314 24.73 -5.51 37.80
C ARG A 314 25.20 -4.46 36.79
N ASP A 315 24.40 -4.19 35.78
CA ASP A 315 24.71 -3.15 34.80
C ASP A 315 24.56 -1.78 35.50
N THR A 316 25.68 -1.24 35.97
CA THR A 316 25.75 0.08 36.62
C THR A 316 25.91 1.21 35.61
N LYS A 317 26.10 0.88 34.32
CA LYS A 317 26.26 1.89 33.28
C LYS A 317 24.92 2.61 33.08
N THR A 318 24.96 3.93 33.27
CA THR A 318 23.80 4.82 33.12
C THR A 318 23.96 5.80 31.97
N SER A 319 25.11 5.82 31.30
CA SER A 319 25.38 6.68 30.14
C SER A 319 26.15 5.95 29.05
N TRP A 320 25.85 6.30 27.80
CA TRP A 320 26.43 5.70 26.60
C TRP A 320 26.68 6.78 25.54
N SER A 321 27.65 6.50 24.68
CA SER A 321 27.90 7.23 23.44
C SER A 321 27.66 6.24 22.31
N LEU A 322 26.67 6.52 21.46
CA LEU A 322 26.20 5.62 20.41
C LEU A 322 26.20 6.31 19.06
N ASN A 323 26.38 5.54 18.01
CA ASN A 323 26.32 5.96 16.62
C ASN A 323 25.21 5.16 15.94
N VAL A 324 24.19 5.86 15.47
CA VAL A 324 23.10 5.28 14.68
C VAL A 324 23.37 5.57 13.22
N LEU A 325 23.41 4.53 12.39
CA LEU A 325 23.45 4.65 10.93
C LEU A 325 22.08 4.36 10.36
N ILE A 326 21.48 5.35 9.69
CA ILE A 326 20.24 5.21 8.92
C ILE A 326 20.58 5.56 7.48
N ASN A 327 20.39 4.63 6.53
CA ASN A 327 20.76 4.83 5.12
C ASN A 327 22.21 5.36 4.93
N LYS A 328 23.16 4.80 5.71
CA LYS A 328 24.58 5.22 5.79
C LYS A 328 24.84 6.63 6.36
N VAL A 329 23.81 7.40 6.72
CA VAL A 329 23.96 8.68 7.41
C VAL A 329 24.15 8.44 8.90
N ARG A 330 25.14 9.11 9.50
CA ARG A 330 25.51 8.95 10.92
C ARG A 330 24.80 9.97 11.81
N PHE A 331 24.17 9.46 12.86
CA PHE A 331 23.64 10.23 13.99
C PHE A 331 24.38 9.84 15.26
N HIS A 332 25.17 10.76 15.80
CA HIS A 332 25.90 10.54 17.05
C HIS A 332 25.03 10.96 18.24
N ALA A 333 24.79 10.02 19.14
CA ALA A 333 23.84 10.14 20.24
C ALA A 333 24.52 9.96 21.59
N LYS A 334 24.36 10.93 22.49
CA LYS A 334 24.68 10.78 23.91
C LYS A 334 23.44 10.32 24.65
N VAL A 335 23.49 9.14 25.25
CA VAL A 335 22.33 8.53 25.91
C VAL A 335 22.58 8.46 27.40
N SER A 336 21.57 8.82 28.20
CA SER A 336 21.55 8.63 29.64
C SER A 336 20.26 7.96 30.08
N ARG A 337 20.34 7.06 31.05
CA ARG A 337 19.17 6.39 31.62
C ARG A 337 18.37 7.38 32.47
N ILE A 338 17.05 7.38 32.31
CA ILE A 338 16.09 8.13 33.14
C ILE A 338 15.08 7.13 33.74
N PRO A 339 14.25 7.52 34.73
CA PRO A 339 13.13 6.71 35.14
C PRO A 339 12.26 6.33 33.93
N ASP A 340 11.98 5.04 33.79
CA ASP A 340 11.11 4.48 32.76
C ASP A 340 11.51 4.75 31.29
N GLY A 341 12.80 5.02 31.03
CA GLY A 341 13.27 5.23 29.67
C GLY A 341 14.71 5.70 29.53
N TYR A 342 14.94 6.43 28.44
CA TYR A 342 16.24 6.98 28.07
C TYR A 342 16.09 8.44 27.64
N LYS A 343 17.03 9.28 28.08
CA LYS A 343 17.25 10.62 27.51
C LYS A 343 18.35 10.52 26.48
N VAL A 344 18.05 10.89 25.25
CA VAL A 344 18.95 10.84 24.09
C VAL A 344 19.22 12.27 23.62
N VAL A 345 20.48 12.62 23.42
CA VAL A 345 20.89 13.93 22.88
C VAL A 345 21.59 13.73 21.55
N ILE A 346 21.02 14.30 20.47
CA ILE A 346 21.53 14.24 19.09
C ILE A 346 21.56 15.66 18.56
N ALA A 347 22.67 16.09 17.96
CA ALA A 347 22.84 17.44 17.41
C ALA A 347 22.54 18.63 18.37
N GLY A 348 22.42 18.38 19.68
CA GLY A 348 22.03 19.38 20.68
C GLY A 348 20.57 19.26 21.13
N ASP A 349 19.73 18.61 20.33
CA ASP A 349 18.33 18.34 20.65
C ASP A 349 18.17 17.18 21.62
N VAL A 350 17.14 17.27 22.46
CA VAL A 350 16.87 16.34 23.56
C VAL A 350 15.59 15.55 23.27
N PHE A 351 15.72 14.24 23.31
CA PHE A 351 14.64 13.28 23.11
C PHE A 351 14.50 12.40 24.36
N GLU A 352 13.39 12.53 25.08
CA GLU A 352 13.01 11.59 26.15
C GLU A 352 12.19 10.45 25.56
N VAL A 353 12.81 9.27 25.46
CA VAL A 353 12.19 8.05 24.96
C VAL A 353 11.69 7.21 26.14
N LYS A 354 10.38 7.03 26.24
CA LYS A 354 9.72 6.21 27.29
C LYS A 354 8.76 5.21 26.64
N GLY A 355 8.28 4.24 27.42
CA GLY A 355 7.24 3.30 26.97
C GLY A 355 7.67 1.83 26.96
N ASN A 356 6.87 1.00 26.31
CA ASN A 356 7.02 -0.45 26.38
C ASN A 356 8.02 -0.98 25.33
N LEU A 357 9.29 -1.07 25.72
CA LEU A 357 10.35 -1.70 24.91
C LEU A 357 10.34 -3.24 25.03
N SER A 358 9.18 -3.87 24.89
CA SER A 358 9.07 -5.33 24.94
C SER A 358 9.30 -5.94 23.56
N PHE A 359 10.17 -6.95 23.49
CA PHE A 359 10.37 -7.75 22.27
C PHE A 359 9.38 -8.92 22.14
N ILE A 360 8.39 -9.00 23.03
CA ILE A 360 7.32 -10.02 22.95
C ILE A 360 6.30 -9.61 21.87
N SER A 361 6.00 -8.31 21.81
CA SER A 361 5.13 -7.73 20.80
C SER A 361 5.94 -7.30 19.58
N PRO A 362 5.42 -7.47 18.35
CA PRO A 362 6.01 -6.85 17.16
C PRO A 362 5.88 -5.33 17.15
N LEU A 363 4.91 -4.79 17.89
CA LEU A 363 4.64 -3.36 18.05
C LEU A 363 5.23 -2.85 19.36
N MET A 364 5.88 -1.69 19.32
CA MET A 364 6.42 -0.98 20.47
C MET A 364 5.75 0.39 20.56
N ASP A 365 4.88 0.53 21.56
CA ASP A 365 4.26 1.80 21.94
C ASP A 365 5.25 2.60 22.77
N LEU A 366 5.82 3.62 22.15
CA LEU A 366 6.83 4.48 22.73
C LEU A 366 6.35 5.93 22.73
N THR A 367 6.97 6.76 23.56
CA THR A 367 6.80 8.20 23.49
C THR A 367 8.14 8.88 23.28
N ILE A 368 8.13 9.96 22.50
CA ILE A 368 9.23 10.91 22.39
C ILE A 368 8.73 12.24 22.92
N ASN A 369 9.34 12.74 24.00
CA ASN A 369 8.95 14.02 24.62
C ASN A 369 7.44 14.10 24.95
N GLY A 370 6.81 12.95 25.28
CA GLY A 370 5.39 12.83 25.60
C GLY A 370 4.47 12.54 24.40
N GLU A 371 4.95 12.70 23.17
CA GLU A 371 4.17 12.35 21.97
C GLU A 371 4.27 10.86 21.66
N GLN A 372 3.13 10.23 21.35
CA GLN A 372 3.08 8.82 20.98
C GLN A 372 3.80 8.57 19.64
N ARG A 373 4.58 7.50 19.61
CA ARG A 373 5.27 6.97 18.43
C ARG A 373 5.15 5.45 18.44
N LEU A 374 4.65 4.91 17.34
CA LEU A 374 4.54 3.47 17.14
C LEU A 374 5.71 3.00 16.30
N LEU A 375 6.40 1.98 16.78
CA LEU A 375 7.55 1.40 16.10
C LEU A 375 7.34 -0.11 15.97
N GLN A 376 7.55 -0.65 14.78
CA GLN A 376 7.43 -2.08 14.55
C GLN A 376 8.82 -2.67 14.29
N LEU A 377 9.22 -3.61 15.13
CA LEU A 377 10.50 -4.30 14.95
C LEU A 377 10.32 -5.42 13.92
N SER A 378 10.80 -5.18 12.70
CA SER A 378 10.69 -6.11 11.58
C SER A 378 11.69 -7.26 11.74
N GLN A 379 12.97 -6.92 11.91
CA GLN A 379 14.05 -7.90 12.10
C GLN A 379 15.08 -7.41 13.13
N ARG A 380 15.65 -8.38 13.85
CA ARG A 380 16.83 -8.18 14.71
C ARG A 380 17.99 -8.93 14.10
N LEU A 381 18.98 -8.19 13.64
CA LEU A 381 20.18 -8.72 13.02
C LEU A 381 21.34 -8.64 14.03
N GLY A 382 22.35 -9.48 13.87
CA GLY A 382 23.54 -9.44 14.71
C GLY A 382 24.31 -8.11 14.58
N GLY A 383 25.12 -7.77 15.59
CA GLY A 383 26.02 -6.60 15.53
C GLY A 383 25.31 -5.24 15.62
N GLY A 384 24.16 -5.16 16.30
CA GLY A 384 23.42 -3.91 16.48
C GLY A 384 22.63 -3.47 15.25
N ARG A 385 22.42 -4.36 14.28
CA ARG A 385 21.62 -4.12 13.09
C ARG A 385 20.15 -4.45 13.34
N TYR A 386 19.25 -3.59 12.89
CA TYR A 386 17.81 -3.77 13.03
C TYR A 386 17.11 -3.30 11.75
N ASP A 387 16.04 -3.99 11.38
CA ASP A 387 15.07 -3.46 10.43
C ASP A 387 13.85 -3.03 11.22
N VAL A 388 13.56 -1.74 11.15
CA VAL A 388 12.48 -1.11 11.91
C VAL A 388 11.50 -0.46 10.96
N ARG A 389 10.21 -0.72 11.14
CA ARG A 389 9.17 -0.02 10.42
C ARG A 389 8.69 1.18 11.22
N TYR A 390 8.69 2.34 10.55
CA TYR A 390 8.31 3.64 11.08
C TYR A 390 7.58 4.42 9.99
N TYR A 391 6.41 5.00 10.28
CA TYR A 391 5.53 5.61 9.27
C TYR A 391 5.29 4.71 8.05
N GLY A 392 4.94 3.44 8.29
CA GLY A 392 4.76 2.41 7.26
C GLY A 392 6.03 1.94 6.52
N THR A 393 7.12 2.72 6.51
CA THR A 393 8.36 2.42 5.76
C THR A 393 9.35 1.64 6.61
N VAL A 394 10.07 0.69 6.01
CA VAL A 394 11.12 -0.08 6.69
C VAL A 394 12.46 0.65 6.56
N TYR A 395 13.11 0.95 7.68
CA TYR A 395 14.42 1.54 7.76
C TYR A 395 15.42 0.52 8.31
N PRO A 396 16.38 0.08 7.48
CA PRO A 396 17.55 -0.63 7.94
C PRO A 396 18.43 0.33 8.73
N LEU A 397 18.71 -0.01 9.99
CA LEU A 397 19.52 0.81 10.87
C LEU A 397 20.58 0.00 11.61
N THR A 398 21.68 0.65 11.96
CA THR A 398 22.77 0.03 12.74
C THR A 398 23.11 0.92 13.91
N VAL A 399 23.10 0.37 15.13
CA VAL A 399 23.49 1.07 16.35
C VAL A 399 24.78 0.47 16.90
N MET A 400 25.79 1.31 17.07
CA MET A 400 27.13 0.93 17.52
C MET A 400 27.60 1.86 18.63
N ASP A 401 28.54 1.42 19.47
CA ASP A 401 29.33 2.35 20.28
C ASP A 401 30.43 3.03 19.43
N ASP A 402 31.16 3.97 20.02
CA ASP A 402 32.20 4.73 19.30
C ASP A 402 33.33 3.85 18.75
N THR A 403 33.74 2.83 19.50
CA THR A 403 34.80 1.91 19.10
C THR A 403 34.34 1.06 17.92
N ALA A 404 33.15 0.45 18.01
CA ALA A 404 32.58 -0.36 16.94
C ALA A 404 32.31 0.48 15.68
N TYR A 405 31.84 1.72 15.83
CA TYR A 405 31.67 2.64 14.70
C TYR A 405 33.01 2.93 14.02
N HIS A 406 34.05 3.29 14.78
CA HIS A 406 35.39 3.56 14.24
C HIS A 406 35.93 2.34 13.48
N LEU A 407 35.78 1.13 14.02
CA LEU A 407 36.23 -0.10 13.37
C LEU A 407 35.41 -0.44 12.12
N SER A 408 34.11 -0.12 12.09
CA SER A 408 33.26 -0.39 10.92
C SER A 408 33.67 0.39 9.68
N GLN A 409 34.37 1.52 9.83
CA GLN A 409 34.89 2.31 8.70
C GLN A 409 35.98 1.57 7.90
N TYR A 410 36.60 0.53 8.48
CA TYR A 410 37.59 -0.31 7.79
C TYR A 410 36.97 -1.54 7.11
N MET A 411 35.66 -1.76 7.26
CA MET A 411 34.97 -2.89 6.61
C MET A 411 34.78 -2.58 5.13
N LEU A 412 35.16 -3.54 4.27
CA LEU A 412 34.97 -3.43 2.83
C LEU A 412 33.48 -3.41 2.49
N GLU A 413 33.08 -2.48 1.61
CA GLU A 413 31.74 -2.51 1.04
C GLU A 413 31.58 -3.77 0.18
N LYS A 414 30.54 -4.56 0.48
CA LYS A 414 30.16 -5.68 -0.38
C LYS A 414 29.65 -5.11 -1.69
N ARG A 415 30.34 -5.41 -2.80
CA ARG A 415 29.83 -5.12 -4.14
C ARG A 415 28.69 -6.08 -4.44
N GLU A 416 27.58 -5.55 -4.92
CA GLU A 416 26.51 -6.40 -5.44
C GLU A 416 27.03 -7.18 -6.67
N PRO A 417 26.65 -8.46 -6.81
CA PRO A 417 27.02 -9.23 -7.99
C PRO A 417 26.35 -8.61 -9.22
N ASP A 418 27.13 -8.44 -10.29
CA ASP A 418 26.60 -7.99 -11.59
C ASP A 418 25.72 -9.08 -12.19
N THR A 419 24.40 -8.83 -12.21
CA THR A 419 23.39 -9.72 -12.78
C THR A 419 22.86 -9.24 -14.13
N SER A 420 23.46 -8.21 -14.74
CA SER A 420 22.99 -7.62 -16.01
C SER A 420 22.92 -8.62 -17.18
N SER A 421 23.65 -9.72 -17.08
CA SER A 421 23.66 -10.80 -18.08
C SER A 421 22.57 -11.86 -17.82
N LEU A 422 21.72 -11.68 -16.82
CA LEU A 422 20.69 -12.63 -16.42
C LEU A 422 19.32 -11.96 -16.45
N VAL A 423 18.37 -12.58 -17.13
CA VAL A 423 16.95 -12.26 -16.98
C VAL A 423 16.40 -13.19 -15.92
N LEU A 424 16.26 -12.65 -14.70
CA LEU A 424 15.74 -13.37 -13.56
C LEU A 424 14.22 -13.21 -13.49
N ALA A 425 13.53 -14.25 -13.02
CA ALA A 425 12.12 -14.15 -12.63
C ALA A 425 12.02 -13.17 -11.45
N PRO A 426 11.36 -12.00 -11.61
CA PRO A 426 11.33 -11.01 -10.54
C PRO A 426 10.33 -11.40 -9.44
N MET A 427 9.44 -12.35 -9.73
CA MET A 427 8.42 -12.90 -8.85
C MET A 427 8.11 -14.34 -9.25
N PRO A 428 7.50 -15.15 -8.36
CA PRO A 428 7.03 -16.49 -8.74
C PRO A 428 5.80 -16.39 -9.66
N GLY A 429 5.72 -17.25 -10.67
CA GLY A 429 4.64 -17.22 -11.65
C GLY A 429 4.77 -18.31 -12.72
N VAL A 430 3.92 -18.22 -13.75
CA VAL A 430 3.90 -19.14 -14.90
C VAL A 430 4.33 -18.39 -16.15
N LEU A 431 5.29 -18.92 -16.91
CA LEU A 431 5.70 -18.34 -18.18
C LEU A 431 4.60 -18.50 -19.23
N LYS A 432 3.98 -17.40 -19.65
CA LYS A 432 2.95 -17.40 -20.71
C LYS A 432 3.54 -17.39 -22.10
N SER A 433 4.70 -16.77 -22.28
CA SER A 433 5.44 -16.80 -23.53
C SER A 433 6.92 -16.64 -23.27
N VAL A 434 7.72 -17.21 -24.16
CA VAL A 434 9.16 -16.92 -24.26
C VAL A 434 9.40 -16.57 -25.72
N THR A 435 9.78 -15.32 -25.99
CA THR A 435 9.85 -14.76 -27.34
C THR A 435 11.22 -14.92 -27.99
N VAL A 436 12.21 -15.40 -27.24
CA VAL A 436 13.61 -15.55 -27.70
C VAL A 436 14.12 -16.98 -27.50
N GLY A 437 14.99 -17.42 -28.39
CA GLY A 437 15.68 -18.71 -28.35
C GLY A 437 17.18 -18.58 -28.07
N ALA A 438 17.83 -19.71 -27.75
CA ALA A 438 19.28 -19.75 -27.63
C ALA A 438 19.93 -19.42 -28.98
N GLY A 439 20.84 -18.44 -28.99
CA GLY A 439 21.52 -17.95 -30.18
C GLY A 439 20.99 -16.61 -30.71
N ASP A 440 19.82 -16.16 -30.28
CA ASP A 440 19.20 -14.92 -30.76
C ASP A 440 19.93 -13.69 -30.19
N MET A 441 19.98 -12.61 -30.98
CA MET A 441 20.42 -11.30 -30.51
C MET A 441 19.23 -10.54 -29.92
N VAL A 442 19.39 -10.02 -28.71
CA VAL A 442 18.39 -9.17 -28.05
C VAL A 442 18.95 -7.76 -27.86
N ALA A 443 18.14 -6.77 -28.18
CA ALA A 443 18.42 -5.37 -27.88
C ALA A 443 18.15 -5.07 -26.38
N GLU A 444 18.73 -3.98 -25.90
CA GLU A 444 18.37 -3.43 -24.59
C GLU A 444 16.87 -3.06 -24.57
N HIS A 445 16.20 -3.38 -23.46
CA HIS A 445 14.75 -3.24 -23.27
C HIS A 445 13.86 -4.06 -24.22
N GLN A 446 14.44 -4.96 -25.04
CA GLN A 446 13.64 -5.90 -25.82
C GLN A 446 12.97 -6.91 -24.89
N GLU A 447 11.67 -7.18 -25.13
CA GLU A 447 10.92 -8.23 -24.44
C GLU A 447 11.51 -9.62 -24.73
N VAL A 448 11.74 -10.37 -23.67
CA VAL A 448 12.34 -11.71 -23.67
C VAL A 448 11.31 -12.79 -23.34
N CYS A 449 10.42 -12.52 -22.38
CA CYS A 449 9.35 -13.43 -22.00
C CYS A 449 8.24 -12.69 -21.24
N VAL A 450 7.05 -13.29 -21.19
CA VAL A 450 5.92 -12.79 -20.40
C VAL A 450 5.64 -13.76 -19.28
N LEU A 451 5.70 -13.25 -18.05
CA LEU A 451 5.40 -13.98 -16.83
C LEU A 451 3.99 -13.62 -16.35
N GLU A 452 3.14 -14.61 -16.09
CA GLU A 452 1.85 -14.40 -15.47
C GLU A 452 1.83 -14.88 -14.02
N ALA A 453 1.37 -14.02 -13.13
CA ALA A 453 1.13 -14.35 -11.74
C ALA A 453 -0.11 -13.60 -11.27
N MET A 454 -0.98 -14.26 -10.51
CA MET A 454 -2.16 -13.63 -9.90
C MET A 454 -3.05 -12.92 -10.93
N LYS A 455 -3.22 -13.54 -12.11
CA LYS A 455 -3.95 -13.02 -13.29
C LYS A 455 -3.40 -11.73 -13.90
N MET A 456 -2.18 -11.33 -13.52
CA MET A 456 -1.46 -10.21 -14.11
C MET A 456 -0.28 -10.69 -14.95
N GLN A 457 -0.12 -10.10 -16.13
CA GLN A 457 0.99 -10.38 -17.03
C GLN A 457 2.07 -9.30 -16.91
N ASN A 458 3.32 -9.74 -16.73
CA ASN A 458 4.50 -8.88 -16.64
C ASN A 458 5.48 -9.25 -17.76
N SER A 459 5.74 -8.30 -18.64
CA SER A 459 6.77 -8.42 -19.67
C SER A 459 8.16 -8.27 -19.03
N LEU A 460 9.03 -9.26 -19.23
CA LEU A 460 10.42 -9.22 -18.80
C LEU A 460 11.30 -8.83 -19.98
N VAL A 461 12.13 -7.82 -19.78
CA VAL A 461 12.97 -7.22 -20.82
C VAL A 461 14.46 -7.46 -20.54
N SER A 462 15.27 -7.40 -21.59
CA SER A 462 16.73 -7.46 -21.46
C SER A 462 17.28 -6.15 -20.88
N ALA A 463 18.17 -6.24 -19.89
CA ALA A 463 18.84 -5.09 -19.28
C ALA A 463 20.02 -4.55 -20.11
N LYS A 464 20.51 -5.32 -21.09
CA LYS A 464 21.58 -4.91 -22.00
C LYS A 464 21.41 -5.56 -23.37
N ILE A 465 22.12 -5.04 -24.37
CA ILE A 465 22.27 -5.74 -25.65
C ILE A 465 23.14 -6.99 -25.45
N GLY A 466 22.75 -8.11 -26.05
CA GLY A 466 23.51 -9.35 -25.92
C GLY A 466 22.95 -10.50 -26.73
N LYS A 467 23.75 -11.56 -26.86
CA LYS A 467 23.32 -12.82 -27.47
C LYS A 467 22.78 -13.74 -26.38
N VAL A 468 21.64 -14.38 -26.64
CA VAL A 468 21.05 -15.34 -25.71
C VAL A 468 21.90 -16.60 -25.70
N LYS A 469 22.59 -16.84 -24.58
CA LYS A 469 23.37 -18.05 -24.36
C LYS A 469 22.49 -19.26 -24.09
N LYS A 470 21.47 -19.08 -23.23
CA LYS A 470 20.59 -20.17 -22.78
C LYS A 470 19.25 -19.65 -22.29
N VAL A 471 18.20 -20.39 -22.60
CA VAL A 471 16.86 -20.26 -22.00
C VAL A 471 16.64 -21.49 -21.13
N ASN A 472 16.36 -21.31 -19.84
CA ASN A 472 16.25 -22.41 -18.86
C ASN A 472 14.83 -22.97 -18.71
N TYR A 473 13.80 -22.22 -19.11
CA TYR A 473 12.39 -22.56 -18.93
C TYR A 473 11.61 -22.40 -20.23
N LYS A 474 10.48 -23.09 -20.34
CA LYS A 474 9.58 -23.06 -21.50
C LYS A 474 8.25 -22.43 -21.14
N MET A 475 7.47 -22.09 -22.17
CA MET A 475 6.08 -21.69 -22.00
C MET A 475 5.30 -22.76 -21.22
N GLY A 476 4.56 -22.32 -20.21
CA GLY A 476 3.79 -23.16 -19.29
C GLY A 476 4.54 -23.58 -18.03
N ASP A 477 5.86 -23.40 -17.97
CA ASP A 477 6.63 -23.74 -16.78
C ASP A 477 6.40 -22.73 -15.64
N THR A 478 6.40 -23.23 -14.41
CA THR A 478 6.38 -22.41 -13.19
C THR A 478 7.80 -22.04 -12.78
N VAL A 479 8.02 -20.76 -12.46
CA VAL A 479 9.29 -20.21 -11.96
C VAL A 479 9.12 -19.62 -10.57
N ASN A 480 10.18 -19.62 -9.77
CA ASN A 480 10.26 -18.93 -8.47
C ASN A 480 11.00 -17.59 -8.59
N GLU A 481 10.89 -16.73 -7.57
CA GLU A 481 11.66 -15.47 -7.52
C GLU A 481 13.16 -15.77 -7.53
N GLY A 482 13.89 -15.08 -8.42
CA GLY A 482 15.33 -15.23 -8.59
C GLY A 482 15.75 -16.37 -9.53
N ASP A 483 14.80 -17.18 -10.03
CA ASP A 483 15.12 -18.20 -11.03
C ASP A 483 15.67 -17.54 -12.30
N VAL A 484 16.77 -18.07 -12.82
CA VAL A 484 17.40 -17.57 -14.04
C VAL A 484 16.61 -18.06 -15.25
N ILE A 485 15.81 -17.20 -15.88
CA ILE A 485 15.01 -17.58 -17.06
C ILE A 485 15.90 -17.59 -18.31
N VAL A 486 16.60 -16.48 -18.56
CA VAL A 486 17.48 -16.32 -19.73
C VAL A 486 18.87 -15.87 -19.29
N VAL A 487 19.89 -16.44 -19.91
CA VAL A 487 21.30 -16.05 -19.74
C VAL A 487 21.77 -15.42 -21.04
N LEU A 488 22.36 -14.24 -20.94
CA LEU A 488 23.04 -13.52 -22.00
C LEU A 488 24.55 -13.75 -21.92
N GLU A 489 25.23 -13.61 -23.06
CA GLU A 489 26.70 -13.61 -23.15
C GLU A 489 27.36 -12.36 -22.52
#